data_AF-A0A564NA46-F1
#
_entry.id   AF-A0A564NA46-F1
#
_cell.length_a   1.000
_cell.length_b   1.000
_cell.length_c   1.000
_cell.angle_alpha   90.00
_cell.angle_beta   90.00
_cell.angle_gamma   90.00
#
_symmetry.space_group_name_H-M   'P 1'
#
loop_
_entity.id
_entity.type
_entity.pdbx_description
1 polymer ?
#
loop_
_entity_poly.entity_id
_entity_poly.type
_entity_poly.pdbx_seq_one_letter_code
_entity_poly.pdbx_strand_id
1 'polypeptide(L)'
;MKFLLSLLIDAIVAVSLALGILWADERLLNIGYFAGWFVGVVNLLVLMSPNGQAVFAREYEHRSLPRRCYDVLTDVAFIVFAIWSGWFVMCAVYALQAAGKAELIAKLERKLAAPAVSE
;
A
#
# COMPACT_ATOMS: atom_id res chain seq x y z
N MET A 1 10.12 -19.41 6.74
CA MET A 1 9.52 -18.98 8.04
C MET A 1 8.87 -17.61 7.96
N LYS A 2 9.55 -16.55 7.49
CA LYS A 2 8.96 -15.19 7.38
C LYS A 2 7.68 -15.13 6.53
N PHE A 3 7.65 -15.84 5.41
CA PHE A 3 6.47 -15.88 4.53
C PHE A 3 5.24 -16.54 5.17
N LEU A 4 5.42 -17.69 5.83
CA LEU A 4 4.34 -18.38 6.55
C LEU A 4 3.77 -17.54 7.70
N LEU A 5 4.64 -16.83 8.43
CA LEU A 5 4.21 -15.92 9.49
C LEU A 5 3.42 -14.72 8.94
N SER A 6 3.87 -14.13 7.83
CA SER A 6 3.13 -13.05 7.15
C SER A 6 1.75 -13.53 6.71
N LEU A 7 1.67 -14.69 6.06
CA LEU A 7 0.42 -15.29 5.61
C LEU A 7 -0.55 -15.54 6.78
N LEU A 8 -0.03 -16.01 7.91
CA LEU A 8 -0.82 -16.22 9.11
C LEU A 8 -1.39 -14.91 9.66
N ILE A 9 -0.57 -13.85 9.70
CA ILE A 9 -1.01 -12.52 10.16
C ILE A 9 -2.09 -11.97 9.21
N ASP A 10 -1.89 -12.07 7.90
CA ASP A 10 -2.87 -11.62 6.89
C ASP A 10 -4.19 -12.39 7.03
N ALA A 11 -4.12 -13.71 7.26
CA ALA A 11 -5.29 -14.54 7.51
C ALA A 11 -6.03 -14.14 8.79
N ILE A 12 -5.30 -13.89 9.90
CA ILE A 12 -5.89 -13.43 11.16
C ILE A 12 -6.62 -12.11 10.96
N VAL A 13 -6.00 -11.14 10.26
CA VAL A 13 -6.59 -9.84 9.97
C VAL A 13 -7.87 -9.99 9.12
N ALA A 14 -7.81 -10.77 8.05
CA ALA A 14 -8.93 -10.99 7.15
C ALA A 14 -10.10 -11.70 7.84
N VAL A 15 -9.83 -12.76 8.61
CA VAL A 15 -10.84 -13.50 9.38
C VAL A 15 -11.44 -12.60 10.46
N SER A 16 -10.62 -11.80 11.16
CA SER A 16 -11.13 -10.86 12.18
C SER A 16 -12.06 -9.81 11.59
N LEU A 17 -11.73 -9.26 10.41
CA LEU A 17 -12.64 -8.34 9.70
C LEU A 17 -13.93 -9.03 9.30
N ALA A 18 -13.86 -10.23 8.69
CA ALA A 18 -15.03 -10.96 8.24
C ALA A 18 -15.97 -11.31 9.40
N LEU A 19 -15.44 -11.86 10.49
CA LEU A 19 -16.20 -12.20 11.67
C LEU A 19 -16.72 -10.95 12.41
N GLY A 20 -15.92 -9.89 12.47
CA GLY A 20 -16.33 -8.61 13.05
C GLY A 20 -17.53 -8.00 12.31
N ILE A 21 -17.57 -8.08 10.98
CA ILE A 21 -18.71 -7.66 10.16
C ILE A 21 -19.92 -8.58 10.40
N LEU A 22 -19.71 -9.90 10.33
CA LEU A 22 -20.80 -10.89 10.41
C LEU A 22 -21.47 -10.93 11.80
N TRP A 23 -20.69 -10.73 12.87
CA TRP A 23 -21.18 -10.80 14.24
C TRP A 23 -21.36 -9.43 14.90
N ALA A 24 -21.13 -8.35 14.16
CA ALA A 24 -21.13 -6.97 14.68
C ALA A 24 -20.24 -6.81 15.94
N ASP A 25 -19.11 -7.53 15.99
CA ASP A 25 -18.16 -7.48 17.11
C ASP A 25 -17.09 -6.41 16.86
N GLU A 26 -17.20 -5.31 17.59
CA GLU A 26 -16.27 -4.18 17.51
C GLU A 26 -14.82 -4.55 17.85
N ARG A 27 -14.59 -5.55 18.71
CA ARG A 27 -13.24 -5.97 19.11
C ARG A 27 -12.52 -6.64 17.95
N LEU A 28 -13.23 -7.48 17.19
CA LEU A 28 -12.70 -8.14 16.00
C LEU A 28 -12.50 -7.15 14.86
N LEU A 29 -13.43 -6.22 14.66
CA LEU A 29 -13.26 -5.11 13.71
C LEU A 29 -12.01 -4.28 14.04
N ASN A 30 -11.77 -3.98 15.32
CA ASN A 30 -10.62 -3.20 15.76
C ASN A 30 -9.25 -3.81 15.37
N ILE A 31 -9.15 -5.14 15.25
CA ILE A 31 -7.91 -5.81 14.80
C ILE A 31 -7.63 -5.44 13.33
N GLY A 32 -8.64 -5.63 12.47
CA GLY A 32 -8.55 -5.23 11.07
C GLY A 32 -8.29 -3.75 10.91
N TYR A 33 -8.91 -2.97 11.80
CA TYR A 33 -8.80 -1.54 11.77
C TYR A 33 -7.40 -1.05 12.10
N PHE A 34 -6.82 -1.59 13.18
CA PHE A 34 -5.44 -1.32 13.54
C PHE A 34 -4.48 -1.74 12.41
N ALA A 35 -4.68 -2.92 11.82
CA ALA A 35 -3.82 -3.41 10.75
C ALA A 35 -3.86 -2.48 9.52
N GLY A 36 -5.05 -2.07 9.08
CA GLY A 36 -5.22 -1.10 7.98
C GLY A 36 -4.51 0.22 8.26
N TRP A 37 -4.73 0.79 9.45
CA TRP A 37 -4.06 2.02 9.88
C TRP A 37 -2.55 1.88 9.91
N PHE A 38 -2.05 0.81 10.52
CA PHE A 38 -0.62 0.56 10.67
C PHE A 38 0.06 0.45 9.31
N VAL A 39 -0.49 -0.36 8.40
CA VAL A 39 0.04 -0.54 7.05
C VAL A 39 -0.01 0.77 6.27
N GLY A 40 -1.14 1.49 6.31
CA GLY A 40 -1.29 2.76 5.59
C GLY A 40 -0.30 3.82 6.07
N VAL A 41 -0.19 4.02 7.38
CA VAL A 41 0.71 5.03 7.95
C VAL A 41 2.17 4.69 7.70
N VAL A 42 2.59 3.44 7.94
CA VAL A 42 3.98 3.02 7.74
C VAL A 42 4.38 3.17 6.28
N ASN A 43 3.55 2.73 5.34
CA ASN A 43 3.82 2.87 3.91
C ASN A 43 3.90 4.34 3.48
N LEU A 44 3.01 5.19 3.99
CA LEU A 44 3.07 6.63 3.71
C LEU A 44 4.36 7.25 4.24
N LEU A 45 4.77 6.91 5.47
CA LEU A 45 6.01 7.40 6.07
C LEU A 45 7.24 6.95 5.27
N VAL A 46 7.26 5.70 4.79
CA VAL A 46 8.34 5.21 3.93
C VAL A 46 8.37 5.99 2.60
N LEU A 47 7.22 6.23 1.98
CA LEU A 47 7.12 7.01 0.74
C LEU A 47 7.54 8.47 0.92
N MET A 48 7.31 9.07 2.09
CA MET A 48 7.71 10.45 2.38
C MET A 48 9.16 10.59 2.88
N SER A 49 9.76 9.52 3.37
CA SER A 49 11.12 9.52 3.90
C SER A 49 12.16 9.52 2.78
N PRO A 50 13.19 10.39 2.83
CA PRO A 50 14.30 10.37 1.87
C PRO A 50 14.99 9.00 1.80
N ASN A 51 15.16 8.33 2.96
CA ASN A 51 15.76 7.01 3.03
C ASN A 51 14.85 5.95 2.39
N GLY A 52 13.54 6.02 2.64
CA GLY A 52 12.57 5.11 2.05
C GLY A 52 12.51 5.26 0.52
N GLN A 53 12.49 6.50 0.02
CA GLN A 53 12.58 6.78 -1.41
C GLN A 53 13.89 6.30 -2.03
N ALA A 54 15.01 6.44 -1.33
CA ALA A 54 16.31 5.96 -1.81
C ALA A 54 16.36 4.43 -1.91
N VAL A 55 15.82 3.71 -0.92
CA VAL A 55 15.69 2.24 -0.96
C VAL A 55 14.78 1.83 -2.12
N PHE A 56 13.61 2.46 -2.24
CA PHE A 56 12.68 2.19 -3.33
C PHE A 56 13.33 2.40 -4.70
N ALA A 57 14.09 3.48 -4.88
CA ALA A 57 14.79 3.78 -6.12
C ALA A 57 15.90 2.77 -6.46
N ARG A 58 16.61 2.25 -5.45
CA ARG A 58 17.67 1.23 -5.64
C ARG A 58 17.11 -0.12 -6.09
N GLU A 59 15.95 -0.49 -5.56
CA GLU A 59 15.28 -1.76 -5.88
C GLU A 59 14.31 -1.64 -7.06
N TYR A 60 14.19 -0.45 -7.66
CA TYR A 60 13.23 -0.20 -8.72
C TYR A 60 13.70 -0.78 -10.06
N GLU A 61 12.97 -1.77 -10.55
CA GLU A 61 13.05 -2.25 -11.93
C GLU A 61 11.85 -1.74 -12.75
N HIS A 62 12.03 -1.60 -14.07
CA HIS A 62 10.96 -1.20 -14.97
C HIS A 62 9.74 -2.11 -14.82
N ARG A 63 8.58 -1.49 -14.52
CA ARG A 63 7.35 -2.25 -14.26
C ARG A 63 6.59 -2.52 -15.55
N SER A 64 6.36 -3.80 -15.82
CA SER A 64 5.47 -4.24 -16.89
C SER A 64 4.04 -3.69 -16.70
N LEU A 65 3.34 -3.50 -17.82
CA LEU A 65 1.96 -2.98 -17.83
C LEU A 65 0.99 -3.78 -16.93
N PRO A 66 1.02 -5.13 -16.90
CA PRO A 66 0.19 -5.91 -15.99
C PRO A 66 0.46 -5.61 -14.51
N ARG A 67 1.73 -5.39 -14.13
CA ARG A 67 2.09 -5.07 -12.75
C ARG A 67 1.56 -3.70 -12.34
N ARG A 68 1.63 -2.72 -13.24
CA ARG A 68 1.05 -1.38 -13.02
C ARG A 68 -0.47 -1.45 -12.84
N CYS A 69 -1.17 -2.23 -13.65
CA CYS A 69 -2.62 -2.43 -13.50
C CYS A 69 -2.95 -3.08 -12.15
N TYR A 70 -2.20 -4.10 -11.73
CA TYR A 70 -2.38 -4.74 -10.43
C TYR A 70 -2.21 -3.73 -9.27
N ASP A 71 -1.14 -2.93 -9.31
CA ASP A 71 -0.89 -1.90 -8.29
C ASP A 71 -2.07 -0.91 -8.17
N VAL A 72 -2.55 -0.39 -9.30
CA VAL A 72 -3.68 0.55 -9.33
C VAL A 72 -4.95 -0.10 -8.80
N LEU A 73 -5.23 -1.35 -9.19
CA LEU A 73 -6.40 -2.09 -8.69
C LEU A 73 -6.33 -2.31 -7.18
N THR A 74 -5.14 -2.63 -6.65
CA THR A 74 -4.97 -2.78 -5.20
C THR A 74 -5.16 -1.45 -4.47
N ASP A 75 -4.60 -0.35 -4.98
CA ASP A 75 -4.76 0.98 -4.37
C ASP A 75 -6.24 1.39 -4.36
N VAL A 76 -6.96 1.17 -5.46
CA VAL A 76 -8.41 1.40 -5.55
C VAL A 76 -9.19 0.53 -4.59
N ALA A 77 -8.85 -0.75 -4.45
CA ALA A 77 -9.53 -1.66 -3.54
C ALA A 77 -9.44 -1.19 -2.07
N PHE A 78 -8.27 -0.74 -1.63
CA PHE A 78 -8.08 -0.19 -0.28
C PHE A 78 -8.84 1.13 -0.07
N ILE A 79 -8.87 2.00 -1.08
CA ILE A 79 -9.63 3.26 -1.03
C ILE A 79 -11.14 2.96 -0.93
N VAL A 80 -11.66 2.08 -1.79
CA VAL A 80 -13.08 1.69 -1.78
C VAL A 80 -13.44 1.03 -0.45
N PHE A 81 -12.59 0.15 0.08
CA PHE A 81 -12.78 -0.46 1.39
C PHE A 81 -12.86 0.61 2.49
N ALA A 82 -11.94 1.57 2.50
CA ALA A 82 -11.94 2.65 3.49
C ALA A 82 -13.18 3.54 3.39
N ILE A 83 -13.69 3.81 2.18
CA ILE A 83 -14.94 4.57 2.01
C ILE A 83 -16.13 3.75 2.55
N TRP A 84 -16.22 2.48 2.17
CA TRP A 84 -17.30 1.59 2.60
C TRP A 84 -17.36 1.41 4.12
N SER A 85 -16.21 1.35 4.79
CA SER A 85 -16.12 1.27 6.25
C SER A 85 -16.33 2.61 6.97
N GLY A 86 -16.56 3.72 6.24
CA GLY A 86 -16.73 5.06 6.82
C GLY A 86 -15.43 5.73 7.28
N TRP A 87 -14.29 5.28 6.76
CA TRP A 87 -12.95 5.61 7.21
C TRP A 87 -12.27 6.67 6.36
N PHE A 88 -12.86 7.86 6.37
CA PHE A 88 -12.46 8.95 5.47
C PHE A 88 -11.00 9.40 5.63
N VAL A 89 -10.47 9.39 6.87
CA VAL A 89 -9.05 9.77 7.09
C VAL A 89 -8.12 8.70 6.51
N MET A 90 -8.45 7.42 6.67
CA MET A 90 -7.66 6.34 6.08
C MET A 90 -7.74 6.35 4.55
N CYS A 91 -8.91 6.67 3.99
CA CYS A 91 -9.08 6.91 2.57
C CYS A 91 -8.12 7.99 2.06
N ALA A 92 -8.01 9.13 2.76
CA ALA A 92 -7.05 10.17 2.41
C ALA A 92 -5.59 9.68 2.49
N VAL A 93 -5.25 8.89 3.52
CA VAL A 93 -3.92 8.28 3.68
C VAL A 93 -3.58 7.35 2.51
N TYR A 94 -4.50 6.48 2.07
CA TYR A 94 -4.27 5.61 0.92
C TYR A 94 -4.26 6.36 -0.41
N ALA A 95 -5.09 7.38 -0.58
CA ALA A 95 -5.06 8.23 -1.76
C ALA A 95 -3.73 8.98 -1.90
N LEU A 96 -3.19 9.52 -0.80
CA LEU A 96 -1.88 10.17 -0.77
C LEU A 96 -0.75 9.18 -1.08
N GLN A 97 -0.82 7.96 -0.54
CA GLN A 97 0.14 6.90 -0.88
C GLN A 97 0.10 6.56 -2.37
N ALA A 98 -1.09 6.36 -2.95
CA ALA A 98 -1.25 6.05 -4.36
C ALA A 98 -0.68 7.17 -5.24
N ALA A 99 -0.98 8.43 -4.92
CA ALA A 99 -0.45 9.60 -5.62
C ALA A 99 1.08 9.70 -5.51
N GLY A 100 1.63 9.59 -4.30
CA GLY A 100 3.08 9.67 -4.06
C GLY A 100 3.86 8.53 -4.73
N LYS A 101 3.32 7.32 -4.69
CA LYS A 101 3.86 6.14 -5.39
C LYS A 101 3.87 6.36 -6.90
N ALA A 102 2.79 6.88 -7.48
CA ALA A 102 2.70 7.20 -8.90
C ALA A 102 3.73 8.26 -9.32
N GLU A 103 3.90 9.32 -8.52
CA GLU A 103 4.90 10.37 -8.79
C GLU A 103 6.34 9.82 -8.73
N LEU A 104 6.66 9.01 -7.72
CA LEU A 104 7.98 8.41 -7.56
C LEU A 104 8.32 7.49 -8.72
N ILE A 105 7.37 6.63 -9.13
CA ILE A 105 7.51 5.75 -10.29
C ILE A 105 7.73 6.57 -11.56
N ALA A 106 6.92 7.61 -11.80
CA ALA A 106 7.08 8.46 -12.97
C ALA A 106 8.46 9.14 -13.02
N LYS A 107 9.01 9.58 -11.87
CA LYS A 107 10.37 10.12 -11.77
C LYS A 107 11.43 9.09 -12.10
N LEU A 108 11.29 7.86 -11.62
CA LEU A 108 12.26 6.78 -11.85
C LEU A 108 12.23 6.30 -13.32
N GLU A 109 11.04 6.13 -13.89
CA GLU A 109 10.88 5.79 -15.31
C GLU A 109 11.48 6.85 -16.24
N ARG A 110 11.31 8.15 -15.92
CA ARG A 110 11.97 9.24 -16.65
C ARG A 110 13.49 9.17 -16.56
N LYS A 111 14.06 8.80 -15.41
CA LYS A 111 15.51 8.63 -15.23
C LYS A 111 16.04 7.44 -16.03
N LEU A 112 15.30 6.34 -16.07
CA LEU A 112 15.65 5.13 -16.82
C LEU A 112 15.56 5.34 -18.34
N ALA A 113 14.62 6.15 -18.81
CA ALA A 113 14.44 6.48 -20.22
C ALA A 113 15.34 7.62 -20.71
N ALA A 114 16.05 8.33 -19.82
CA ALA A 114 16.98 9.38 -20.20
C ALA A 114 18.19 8.74 -20.91
N PRO A 115 18.63 9.27 -22.07
CA PRO A 115 19.82 8.77 -22.74
C PRO A 115 21.01 8.88 -21.79
N ALA A 116 21.81 7.81 -21.68
CA ALA A 116 23.08 7.86 -20.98
C ALA A 116 23.91 8.97 -21.65
N VAL A 117 24.15 10.06 -20.93
CA VAL A 117 25.08 11.09 -21.38
C VAL A 117 26.45 10.40 -21.38
N SER A 118 26.93 10.05 -22.57
CA SER A 118 28.32 9.62 -22.77
C SER A 118 29.21 10.81 -22.46
N GLU A 119 29.98 10.72 -21.38
CA GLU A 119 31.15 11.56 -21.16
C GLU A 119 32.23 11.29 -22.23
#